data_AF-A0A498AMU6-F1
#
_entry.id   AF-A0A498AMU6-F1
#
_cell.length_a   1.000
_cell.length_b   1.000
_cell.length_c   1.000
_cell.angle_alpha   90.00
_cell.angle_beta   90.00
_cell.angle_gamma   90.00
#
_symmetry.space_group_name_H-M   'P 1'
#
loop_
_entity.id
_entity.type
_entity.pdbx_description
1 polymer ?
#
loop_
_entity_poly.entity_id
_entity_poly.type
_entity_poly.pdbx_seq_one_letter_code
_entity_poly.pdbx_strand_id
1 'polypeptide(L)'
;MSVRNQRPFPEGGGTTYRSRAYPHLLPWQVRERRFPLARLGRRGLHPDEVYAFLDRVAVDMAAVYDALAQSRRETLRIKDALRRWQSEQAEGGRRLADAM
;
A
#
# COMPACT_ATOMS: atom_id res chain seq x y z
N MET A 1 -13.64 38.22 -22.61
CA MET A 1 -14.25 36.95 -22.21
C MET A 1 -13.26 36.18 -21.35
N SER A 2 -13.38 36.28 -20.03
CA SER A 2 -12.43 35.69 -19.08
C SER A 2 -12.93 34.33 -18.61
N VAL A 3 -12.29 33.26 -19.06
CA VAL A 3 -12.62 31.89 -18.63
C VAL A 3 -11.92 31.62 -17.30
N ARG A 4 -12.70 31.72 -16.23
CA ARG A 4 -12.31 31.43 -14.86
C ARG A 4 -12.13 29.92 -14.71
N ASN A 5 -10.90 29.42 -14.85
CA ASN A 5 -10.55 28.03 -14.54
C ASN A 5 -10.57 27.83 -13.02
N GLN A 6 -11.76 27.59 -12.48
CA GLN A 6 -11.92 27.12 -11.11
C GLN A 6 -11.54 25.64 -11.08
N ARG A 7 -10.31 25.34 -10.68
CA ARG A 7 -9.95 24.01 -10.18
C ARG A 7 -10.40 23.96 -8.72
N PRO A 8 -11.32 23.06 -8.34
CA PRO A 8 -11.59 22.83 -6.93
C PRO A 8 -10.40 22.05 -6.36
N PHE A 9 -9.52 22.75 -5.65
CA PHE A 9 -8.62 22.09 -4.71
C PHE A 9 -9.40 21.90 -3.40
N PRO A 10 -9.63 20.66 -2.94
CA PRO A 10 -10.09 20.48 -1.58
C PRO A 10 -8.88 20.63 -0.66
N GLU A 11 -8.81 21.80 -0.01
CA GLU A 11 -8.07 21.95 1.24
C GLU A 11 -8.73 21.04 2.29
N GLY A 12 -7.99 20.05 2.79
CA GLY A 12 -8.54 19.14 3.79
C GLY A 12 -7.66 17.94 4.10
N GLY A 13 -6.90 18.06 5.19
CA GLY A 13 -6.62 17.01 6.18
C GLY A 13 -6.13 15.64 5.70
N GLY A 14 -4.89 15.31 6.07
CA GLY A 14 -4.25 14.01 5.87
C GLY A 14 -5.13 12.83 6.25
N THR A 15 -5.83 12.29 5.26
CA THR A 15 -6.42 10.96 5.26
C THR A 15 -6.20 10.42 3.86
N THR A 16 -5.43 9.34 3.80
CA THR A 16 -5.08 8.55 2.62
C THR A 16 -5.98 8.83 1.40
N TYR A 17 -5.40 9.43 0.36
CA TYR A 17 -5.92 9.43 -1.02
C TYR A 17 -5.96 7.97 -1.51
N ARG A 18 -6.86 7.19 -0.93
CA ARG A 18 -7.14 5.78 -1.21
C ARG A 18 -8.50 5.75 -1.86
N SER A 19 -8.62 6.42 -2.99
CA SER A 19 -9.72 6.21 -3.90
C SER A 19 -9.62 4.77 -4.38
N ARG A 20 -10.55 3.92 -3.93
CA ARG A 20 -10.76 2.54 -4.41
C ARG A 20 -10.94 2.46 -5.94
N ALA A 21 -11.15 3.60 -6.59
CA ALA A 21 -11.18 3.79 -8.03
C ALA A 21 -9.78 3.80 -8.69
N TYR A 22 -8.70 4.00 -7.93
CA TYR A 22 -7.33 3.88 -8.42
C TYR A 22 -6.67 2.65 -7.79
N PRO A 23 -6.42 1.57 -8.56
CA PRO A 23 -5.63 0.47 -8.05
C PRO A 23 -4.27 0.99 -7.60
N HIS A 24 -3.83 0.56 -6.41
CA HIS A 24 -2.52 0.90 -5.87
C HIS A 24 -1.44 0.48 -6.87
N LEU A 25 -0.51 1.37 -7.15
CA LEU A 25 0.59 1.11 -8.07
C LEU A 25 1.52 0.05 -7.48
N LEU A 26 1.70 -1.06 -8.19
CA LEU A 26 2.60 -2.13 -7.78
C LEU A 26 4.04 -1.84 -8.23
N PRO A 27 5.07 -2.36 -7.53
CA PRO A 27 6.47 -2.07 -7.86
C PRO A 27 6.83 -2.42 -9.32
N TRP A 28 6.35 -3.56 -9.82
CA TRP A 28 6.59 -3.97 -11.21
C TRP A 28 5.94 -3.01 -12.23
N GLN A 29 4.77 -2.45 -11.89
CA GLN A 29 4.09 -1.45 -12.74
C GLN A 29 4.87 -0.14 -12.83
N VAL A 30 5.65 0.21 -11.80
CA VAL A 30 6.57 1.36 -11.84
C VAL A 30 7.73 1.10 -12.79
N ARG A 31 8.36 -0.08 -12.70
CA ARG A 31 9.50 -0.46 -13.56
C ARG A 31 9.12 -0.54 -15.03
N GLU A 32 7.94 -1.05 -15.31
CA GLU A 32 7.50 -1.28 -16.69
C GLU A 32 6.85 -0.05 -17.33
N ARG A 33 6.64 1.03 -16.57
CA ARG A 33 6.00 2.24 -17.08
C ARG A 33 6.85 2.89 -18.17
N ARG A 34 6.31 2.96 -19.38
CA ARG A 34 6.93 3.68 -20.50
C ARG A 34 6.30 5.07 -20.65
N PHE A 35 7.16 6.06 -20.88
CA PHE A 35 6.76 7.44 -21.14
C PHE A 35 6.98 7.78 -22.62
N PRO A 36 6.05 8.50 -23.27
CA PRO A 36 6.28 9.02 -24.61
C PRO A 36 7.36 10.09 -24.59
N LEU A 37 8.09 10.23 -25.70
CA LEU A 37 9.04 11.33 -25.85
C LEU A 37 8.31 12.68 -25.81
N ALA A 38 9.03 13.72 -25.37
CA ALA A 38 8.52 15.07 -25.38
C ALA A 38 8.18 15.52 -26.81
N ARG A 39 7.13 16.34 -26.94
CA ARG A 39 6.75 16.94 -28.22
C ARG A 39 7.88 17.79 -28.78
N LEU A 40 8.00 17.79 -30.11
CA LEU A 40 8.97 18.59 -30.85
C LEU A 40 8.94 20.06 -30.39
N GLY A 41 10.10 20.65 -30.11
CA GLY A 41 10.23 22.01 -29.59
C GLY A 41 10.09 22.16 -28.08
N ARG A 42 9.93 21.07 -27.31
CA ARG A 42 10.00 21.08 -25.84
C ARG A 42 11.16 20.24 -25.33
N ARG A 43 11.87 20.73 -24.31
CA ARG A 43 12.86 19.93 -23.57
C ARG A 43 12.13 18.91 -22.69
N GLY A 44 12.43 17.63 -22.89
CA GLY A 44 12.01 16.52 -22.03
C GLY A 44 13.07 16.17 -20.99
N LEU A 45 12.71 15.30 -20.04
CA LEU A 45 13.67 14.67 -19.13
C LEU A 45 14.54 13.66 -19.89
N HIS A 46 15.76 13.42 -19.39
CA HIS A 46 16.63 12.39 -19.95
C HIS A 46 16.02 10.99 -19.68
N PRO A 47 15.73 10.18 -20.71
CA PRO A 47 15.06 8.91 -20.52
C PRO A 47 15.77 8.00 -19.52
N ASP A 48 17.10 7.90 -19.60
CA ASP A 48 17.86 6.98 -18.75
C ASP A 48 17.86 7.42 -17.27
N GLU A 49 17.85 8.72 -16.99
CA GLU A 49 17.76 9.22 -15.61
C GLU A 49 16.38 8.92 -15.02
N VAL A 50 15.33 9.08 -15.83
CA VAL A 50 13.96 8.73 -15.43
C VAL A 50 13.85 7.24 -15.13
N TYR A 51 14.36 6.38 -16.01
CA TYR A 51 14.28 4.93 -15.79
C TYR A 51 15.14 4.46 -14.62
N ALA A 52 16.33 5.04 -14.40
CA ALA A 52 17.15 4.75 -13.22
C ALA A 52 16.46 5.16 -11.92
N PHE A 53 15.81 6.33 -11.90
CA PHE A 53 15.03 6.77 -10.76
C PHE A 53 13.82 5.84 -10.49
N LEU A 54 13.09 5.45 -11.53
CA LEU A 54 11.93 4.56 -11.39
C LEU A 54 12.32 3.17 -10.91
N ASP A 55 13.48 2.65 -11.33
CA ASP A 55 13.98 1.37 -10.82
C ASP A 55 14.24 1.44 -9.32
N ARG A 56 14.92 2.51 -8.85
CA ARG A 56 15.13 2.74 -7.41
C ARG A 56 13.81 2.87 -6.65
N VAL A 57 12.86 3.66 -7.15
CA VAL A 57 11.53 3.79 -6.53
C VAL A 57 10.85 2.43 -6.43
N ALA A 58 10.93 1.61 -7.47
CA ALA A 58 10.34 0.28 -7.44
C ALA A 58 11.01 -0.66 -6.43
N VAL A 59 12.34 -0.59 -6.28
CA VAL A 59 13.06 -1.33 -5.23
C VAL A 59 12.57 -0.90 -3.84
N ASP A 60 12.51 0.41 -3.58
CA ASP A 60 12.09 0.94 -2.29
C ASP A 60 10.62 0.58 -1.98
N MET A 61 9.74 0.64 -2.99
CA MET A 61 8.34 0.21 -2.85
C MET A 61 8.21 -1.28 -2.54
N ALA A 62 9.02 -2.14 -3.16
CA ALA A 62 9.03 -3.56 -2.87
C ALA A 62 9.42 -3.81 -1.40
N ALA A 63 10.47 -3.14 -0.91
CA ALA A 63 10.90 -3.25 0.47
C ALA A 63 9.81 -2.84 1.48
N VAL A 64 9.08 -1.75 1.20
CA VAL A 64 7.97 -1.29 2.05
C VAL A 64 6.82 -2.30 2.05
N TYR A 65 6.47 -2.87 0.90
CA TYR A 65 5.40 -3.88 0.84
C TYR A 65 5.79 -5.20 1.51
N ASP A 66 7.06 -5.60 1.43
CA ASP A 66 7.56 -6.77 2.15
C ASP A 66 7.51 -6.57 3.66
N ALA A 67 7.93 -5.40 4.15
CA ALA A 67 7.83 -5.04 5.56
C ALA A 67 6.38 -5.02 6.05
N LEU A 68 5.46 -4.50 5.24
CA LEU A 68 4.02 -4.52 5.55
C LEU A 68 3.47 -5.94 5.59
N ALA A 69 3.86 -6.79 4.63
CA ALA A 69 3.45 -8.19 4.61
C ALA A 69 3.97 -8.94 5.84
N GLN A 70 5.20 -8.65 6.27
CA GLN A 70 5.79 -9.21 7.48
C GLN A 70 5.01 -8.80 8.74
N SER A 71 4.73 -7.51 8.91
CA SER A 71 3.95 -7.01 10.05
C SER A 71 2.56 -7.66 10.12
N ARG A 72 1.91 -7.88 8.97
CA ARG A 72 0.62 -8.59 8.90
C ARG A 72 0.75 -10.04 9.33
N ARG A 73 1.79 -10.75 8.89
CA ARG A 73 2.05 -12.14 9.30
C ARG A 73 2.27 -12.25 10.82
N GLU A 74 3.01 -11.33 11.41
CA GLU A 74 3.23 -11.28 12.85
C GLU A 74 1.92 -11.05 13.61
N THR A 75 1.10 -10.11 13.14
CA THR A 75 -0.21 -9.86 13.72
C THR A 75 -1.12 -11.10 13.67
N LEU A 76 -1.12 -11.82 12.54
CA LEU A 76 -1.90 -13.05 12.41
C LEU A 76 -1.43 -14.13 13.38
N ARG A 77 -0.11 -14.33 13.51
CA ARG A 77 0.47 -15.29 14.48
C ARG A 77 0.07 -14.98 15.91
N ILE A 78 0.11 -13.71 16.31
CA ILE A 78 -0.32 -13.28 17.65
C ILE A 78 -1.81 -13.58 17.86
N LYS A 79 -2.66 -13.25 16.88
CA LYS A 79 -4.09 -13.52 16.94
C LYS A 79 -4.39 -15.03 17.02
N ASP A 80 -3.66 -15.85 16.28
CA ASP A 80 -3.84 -17.31 16.29
C ASP A 80 -3.38 -17.93 17.61
N ALA A 81 -2.28 -17.43 18.20
CA ALA A 81 -1.86 -17.84 19.54
C ALA A 81 -2.91 -17.48 20.59
N LEU A 82 -3.44 -16.24 20.54
CA LEU A 82 -4.49 -15.80 21.45
C LEU A 82 -5.75 -16.65 21.31
N ARG A 83 -6.17 -16.96 20.07
CA ARG A 83 -7.35 -17.78 19.79
C ARG A 83 -7.20 -19.20 20.34
N ARG A 84 -6.01 -19.80 20.20
CA ARG A 84 -5.71 -21.14 20.74
C ARG A 84 -5.81 -21.14 22.26
N TRP A 85 -5.14 -20.20 22.91
CA TRP A 85 -5.22 -20.06 24.37
C TRP A 85 -6.67 -19.85 24.86
N GLN A 86 -7.45 -18.99 24.20
CA GLN A 86 -8.88 -18.79 24.53
C GLN A 86 -9.70 -20.08 24.40
N SER A 87 -9.38 -20.93 23.42
CA SER A 87 -10.09 -22.19 23.19
C SER A 87 -9.77 -23.20 24.30
N GLU A 88 -8.50 -23.32 24.68
CA GLU A 88 -8.05 -24.16 25.79
C GLU A 88 -8.69 -23.76 27.13
N GLN A 89 -8.80 -22.46 27.39
CA GLN A 89 -9.47 -21.93 28.59
C GLN A 89 -10.99 -22.22 28.57
N ALA A 90 -11.65 -22.07 27.42
CA ALA A 90 -13.08 -22.37 27.30
C ALA A 90 -13.38 -23.87 27.47
N GLU A 91 -12.48 -24.75 27.04
CA GLU A 91 -12.59 -26.19 27.28
C GLU A 91 -12.31 -26.57 28.74
N GLY A 92 -11.31 -25.96 29.38
CA GLY A 92 -11.03 -26.15 30.80
C GLY A 92 -12.20 -25.71 31.69
N GLY A 93 -12.80 -24.55 31.37
CA GLY A 93 -13.99 -24.05 32.06
C GLY A 93 -15.22 -24.95 31.89
N ARG A 94 -15.43 -25.52 30.69
CA ARG A 94 -16.52 -26.49 30.45
C ARG A 94 -16.33 -27.80 31.23
N ARG A 95 -15.12 -28.36 31.25
CA ARG A 95 -14.85 -29.61 32.01
C ARG A 95 -15.04 -29.44 33.52
N LEU A 96 -14.76 -28.25 34.05
CA LEU A 96 -15.01 -27.95 35.46
C LEU A 96 -16.50 -27.79 35.76
N ALA A 97 -17.30 -27.30 34.81
CA ALA A 97 -18.75 -27.20 34.95
C ALA A 97 -19.47 -28.56 34.86
N ASP A 98 -18.98 -29.50 34.05
CA ASP A 98 -19.55 -30.85 33.93
C ASP A 98 -19.20 -31.78 35.12
N ALA A 99 -18.25 -31.38 35.97
CA ALA A 99 -17.78 -32.16 37.11
C ALA A 99 -18.43 -31.75 38.46
N MET A 100 -19.35 -30.77 38.45
CA MET A 100 -20.16 -30.33 39.58
C MET A 100 -21.61 -30.77 39.42
#